data_AF-A0A662AQ08-F1
#
_entry.id   AF-A0A662AQ08-F1
#
_cell.length_a   1.000
_cell.length_b   1.000
_cell.length_c   1.000
_cell.angle_alpha   90.00
_cell.angle_beta   90.00
_cell.angle_gamma   90.00
#
_symmetry.space_group_name_H-M   'P 1'
#
loop_
_entity.id
_entity.type
_entity.pdbx_description
1 polymer ?
#
loop_
_entity_poly.entity_id
_entity_poly.type
_entity_poly.pdbx_seq_one_letter_code
_entity_poly.pdbx_strand_id
1 'polypeptide(L)'
;YIFDVTTGNLLQTLDNPNAYDTAASDGFGGAAAIDGNKCIVGAHYEDDADGTSSGKAYIFDVTTGNLLHTLDNPNVYGTSASDYFGVNVAIDGNNCIVGAFYEDDTGGLSSGKAYIFDVTTGNLLHTLDNPNAYGSSVNDRFGWGIAISGNKCIVGAHYEDDAGGTDSGKAYIFDVSTGNLLHTLDYPNAYDTSGGDNFGYMVAISGNNCIVGAYHENDAYGTNSGKAYIFAV
;
A
#
# COMPACT_ATOMS: atom_id res chain seq x y z
N TYR A 1 8.02 14.88 -9.34
CA TYR A 1 8.18 16.35 -9.32
C TYR A 1 7.62 16.91 -8.04
N ILE A 2 8.23 17.97 -7.50
CA ILE A 2 7.74 18.68 -6.31
C ILE A 2 7.40 20.11 -6.73
N PHE A 3 6.19 20.57 -6.39
CA PHE A 3 5.70 21.90 -6.73
C PHE A 3 5.39 22.71 -5.48
N ASP A 4 5.61 24.02 -5.56
CA ASP A 4 5.08 24.97 -4.59
C ASP A 4 3.58 25.16 -4.84
N VAL A 5 2.74 24.83 -3.85
CA VAL A 5 1.27 24.87 -4.00
C VAL A 5 0.70 26.29 -4.05
N THR A 6 1.47 27.31 -3.65
CA THR A 6 1.00 28.71 -3.66
C THR A 6 1.27 29.38 -5.01
N THR A 7 2.41 29.06 -5.62
CA THR A 7 2.91 29.70 -6.85
C THR A 7 2.77 28.80 -8.08
N GLY A 8 2.65 27.49 -7.91
CA GLY A 8 2.65 26.49 -8.99
C GLY A 8 4.03 26.24 -9.58
N ASN A 9 5.09 26.81 -9.00
CA ASN A 9 6.45 26.65 -9.52
C ASN A 9 6.99 25.25 -9.22
N LEU A 10 7.71 24.69 -10.20
CA LEU A 10 8.51 23.48 -10.00
C LEU A 10 9.67 23.80 -9.04
N LEU A 11 9.73 23.09 -7.92
CA LEU A 11 10.80 23.21 -6.92
C LEU A 11 11.90 22.18 -7.16
N GLN A 12 11.51 20.92 -7.36
CA GLN A 12 12.45 19.81 -7.55
C GLN A 12 11.96 18.82 -8.61
N THR A 13 12.92 18.28 -9.37
CA THR A 13 12.77 17.05 -10.15
C THR A 13 13.55 15.97 -9.42
N LEU A 14 12.87 14.85 -9.14
CA LEU A 14 13.50 13.69 -8.52
C LEU A 14 13.72 12.68 -9.65
N ASP A 15 14.96 12.29 -9.86
CA ASP A 15 15.32 11.26 -10.83
C ASP A 15 15.40 9.90 -10.13
N ASN A 16 15.13 8.82 -10.86
CA ASN A 16 15.27 7.47 -10.34
C ASN A 16 16.71 7.25 -9.83
N PRO A 17 16.93 6.97 -8.53
CA PRO A 17 18.26 6.77 -7.97
C PRO A 17 18.96 5.48 -8.40
N ASN A 18 18.27 4.61 -9.14
CA ASN A 18 18.83 3.35 -9.63
C ASN A 18 20.18 3.60 -10.32
N ALA A 19 21.24 3.09 -9.69
CA ALA A 19 22.61 3.25 -10.15
C ALA A 19 22.99 2.26 -11.26
N TYR A 20 22.10 1.32 -11.60
CA TYR A 20 22.30 0.33 -12.64
C TYR A 20 21.76 0.86 -13.98
N ASP A 21 22.38 0.45 -15.09
CA ASP A 21 21.91 0.73 -16.47
C ASP A 21 20.64 -0.07 -16.82
N THR A 22 19.84 -0.42 -15.81
CA THR A 22 18.59 -1.16 -15.89
C THR A 22 17.38 -0.29 -15.55
N ALA A 23 17.57 1.03 -15.35
CA ALA A 23 16.51 1.96 -14.93
C ALA A 23 15.29 2.07 -15.89
N ALA A 24 15.35 1.39 -17.04
CA ALA A 24 14.30 1.37 -18.02
C ALA A 24 13.09 0.57 -17.52
N SER A 25 11.97 1.27 -17.36
CA SER A 25 10.68 0.69 -16.96
C SER A 25 10.54 0.29 -15.50
N ASP A 26 11.42 0.78 -14.61
CA ASP A 26 11.37 0.58 -13.15
C ASP A 26 10.07 1.08 -12.46
N GLY A 27 9.25 1.84 -13.17
CA GLY A 27 8.02 2.39 -12.60
C GLY A 27 8.27 3.48 -11.55
N PHE A 28 9.47 4.06 -11.50
CA PHE A 28 9.78 5.16 -10.57
C PHE A 28 8.79 6.32 -10.74
N GLY A 29 8.17 6.73 -9.63
CA GLY A 29 7.12 7.74 -9.63
C GLY A 29 5.71 7.18 -9.85
N GLY A 30 5.55 5.86 -9.93
CA GLY A 30 4.24 5.19 -10.02
C GLY A 30 3.35 5.45 -8.80
N ALA A 31 3.97 5.65 -7.63
CA ALA A 31 3.33 6.15 -6.43
C ALA A 31 4.22 7.17 -5.73
N ALA A 32 3.61 8.16 -5.08
CA ALA A 32 4.31 9.15 -4.28
C ALA A 32 3.44 9.65 -3.13
N ALA A 33 4.06 9.90 -1.98
CA ALA A 33 3.43 10.54 -0.84
C ALA A 33 4.39 11.56 -0.20
N ILE A 34 3.86 12.61 0.42
CA ILE A 34 4.64 13.70 0.98
C ILE A 34 4.09 14.08 2.35
N ASP A 35 4.98 14.24 3.33
CA ASP A 35 4.67 14.84 4.63
C ASP A 35 5.83 15.73 5.11
N GLY A 36 5.49 16.94 5.52
CA GLY A 36 6.46 17.97 5.88
C GLY A 36 7.55 18.16 4.82
N ASN A 37 8.81 17.92 5.21
CA ASN A 37 9.97 18.06 4.34
C ASN A 37 10.49 16.73 3.75
N LYS A 38 9.69 15.67 3.80
CA LYS A 38 10.08 14.36 3.25
C LYS A 38 8.99 13.83 2.32
N CYS A 39 9.42 13.13 1.28
CA CYS A 39 8.52 12.37 0.44
C CYS A 39 9.04 10.95 0.25
N ILE A 40 8.12 10.04 -0.03
CA ILE A 40 8.39 8.68 -0.45
C ILE A 40 7.92 8.51 -1.89
N VAL A 41 8.70 7.82 -2.71
CA VAL A 41 8.42 7.54 -4.11
C VAL A 41 8.64 6.05 -4.39
N GLY A 42 7.66 5.39 -4.98
CA GLY A 42 7.74 3.98 -5.38
C GLY A 42 8.36 3.78 -6.77
N ALA A 43 9.03 2.65 -6.94
CA ALA A 43 9.57 2.12 -8.18
C ALA A 43 9.31 0.61 -8.24
N HIS A 44 8.05 0.25 -8.44
CA HIS A 44 7.56 -1.12 -8.20
C HIS A 44 7.98 -2.16 -9.24
N TYR A 45 8.57 -1.74 -10.35
CA TYR A 45 9.15 -2.66 -11.34
C TYR A 45 10.68 -2.73 -11.27
N GLU A 46 11.31 -1.98 -10.36
CA GLU A 46 12.75 -2.03 -10.21
C GLU A 46 13.21 -3.39 -9.70
N ASP A 47 14.27 -3.91 -10.30
CA ASP A 47 14.87 -5.18 -9.97
C ASP A 47 15.78 -5.06 -8.72
N ASP A 48 15.98 -6.16 -8.00
CA ASP A 48 17.06 -6.30 -7.03
C ASP A 48 18.04 -7.41 -7.45
N ALA A 49 19.02 -7.70 -6.59
CA ALA A 49 20.03 -8.72 -6.89
C ALA A 49 19.44 -10.15 -6.99
N ASP A 50 18.28 -10.39 -6.39
CA ASP A 50 17.69 -11.70 -6.15
C ASP A 50 16.37 -11.93 -6.92
N GLY A 51 15.83 -10.92 -7.62
CA GLY A 51 14.57 -11.00 -8.36
C GLY A 51 14.31 -9.85 -9.33
N THR A 52 13.55 -10.13 -10.40
CA THR A 52 13.04 -9.12 -11.33
C THR A 52 11.74 -8.51 -10.81
N SER A 53 11.58 -7.19 -10.92
CA SER A 53 10.42 -6.44 -10.47
C SER A 53 10.04 -6.71 -9.01
N SER A 54 11.05 -6.84 -8.15
CA SER A 54 10.81 -6.91 -6.71
C SER A 54 10.29 -5.60 -6.16
N GLY A 55 10.70 -4.50 -6.78
CA GLY A 55 10.29 -3.15 -6.49
C GLY A 55 11.12 -2.50 -5.38
N LYS A 56 11.17 -1.17 -5.43
CA LYS A 56 11.82 -0.33 -4.42
C LYS A 56 10.93 0.82 -4.01
N ALA A 57 11.25 1.41 -2.86
CA ALA A 57 10.75 2.72 -2.49
C ALA A 57 11.89 3.61 -2.00
N TYR A 58 11.76 4.91 -2.23
CA TYR A 58 12.82 5.87 -1.98
C TYR A 58 12.30 7.03 -1.15
N ILE A 59 13.05 7.42 -0.12
CA ILE A 59 12.74 8.58 0.72
C ILE A 59 13.66 9.73 0.30
N PHE A 60 13.08 10.87 -0.03
CA PHE A 60 13.81 12.09 -0.40
C PHE A 60 13.53 13.25 0.55
N ASP A 61 14.51 14.15 0.64
CA ASP A 61 14.32 15.47 1.23
C ASP A 61 13.67 16.40 0.20
N VAL A 62 12.52 16.96 0.55
CA VAL A 62 11.68 17.77 -0.35
C VAL A 62 12.34 19.10 -0.73
N THR A 63 13.06 19.71 0.21
CA THR A 63 13.71 21.01 0.00
C THR A 63 14.90 20.90 -0.94
N THR A 64 15.72 19.86 -0.77
CA THR A 64 17.01 19.70 -1.48
C THR A 64 16.93 18.74 -2.67
N GLY A 65 15.93 17.87 -2.73
CA GLY A 65 15.84 16.79 -3.72
C GLY A 65 16.79 15.62 -3.46
N ASN A 66 17.53 15.64 -2.33
CA ASN A 66 18.50 14.60 -2.02
C ASN A 66 17.80 13.29 -1.63
N LEU A 67 18.33 12.18 -2.14
CA LEU A 67 17.98 10.86 -1.62
C LEU A 67 18.45 10.74 -0.17
N LEU A 68 17.53 10.34 0.72
CA LEU A 68 17.82 10.05 2.11
C LEU A 68 18.01 8.54 2.32
N HIS A 69 17.05 7.73 1.83
CA HIS A 69 17.04 6.28 2.03
C HIS A 69 16.50 5.54 0.80
N THR A 70 17.09 4.39 0.52
CA THR A 70 16.52 3.36 -0.35
C THR A 70 15.91 2.28 0.53
N LEU A 71 14.66 1.95 0.28
CA LEU A 71 13.93 0.87 0.94
C LEU A 71 13.84 -0.30 -0.04
N ASP A 72 14.58 -1.36 0.25
CA ASP A 72 14.50 -2.62 -0.49
C ASP A 72 13.35 -3.48 0.07
N ASN A 73 12.79 -4.34 -0.78
CA ASN A 73 11.80 -5.33 -0.36
C ASN A 73 12.40 -6.24 0.74
N PRO A 74 11.85 -6.24 1.97
CA PRO A 74 12.38 -7.05 3.07
C PRO A 74 12.14 -8.56 2.96
N ASN A 75 11.44 -9.02 1.91
CA ASN A 75 11.02 -10.41 1.75
C ASN A 75 12.19 -11.39 1.96
N VAL A 76 12.05 -12.24 2.97
CA VAL A 76 13.00 -13.31 3.33
C VAL A 76 12.59 -14.68 2.76
N TYR A 77 11.42 -14.78 2.13
CA TYR A 77 10.81 -16.00 1.61
C TYR A 77 10.95 -16.09 0.09
N GLY A 78 11.84 -16.98 -0.37
CA GLY A 78 11.95 -17.30 -1.80
C GLY A 78 12.68 -16.24 -2.61
N THR A 79 12.13 -15.91 -3.78
CA THR A 79 12.61 -14.81 -4.63
C THR A 79 11.68 -13.63 -4.46
N SER A 80 12.22 -12.42 -4.29
CA SER A 80 11.44 -11.18 -4.28
C SER A 80 10.81 -10.84 -5.65
N ALA A 81 10.95 -11.72 -6.65
CA ALA A 81 10.55 -11.47 -8.01
C ALA A 81 9.04 -11.26 -8.14
N SER A 82 8.64 -10.14 -8.76
CA SER A 82 7.25 -9.74 -9.01
C SER A 82 6.41 -9.44 -7.77
N ASP A 83 7.04 -9.19 -6.61
CA ASP A 83 6.33 -8.75 -5.38
C ASP A 83 5.74 -7.34 -5.52
N TYR A 84 6.31 -6.53 -6.43
CA TYR A 84 5.92 -5.15 -6.70
C TYR A 84 5.91 -4.24 -5.46
N PHE A 85 6.92 -4.40 -4.61
CA PHE A 85 7.15 -3.52 -3.47
C PHE A 85 7.26 -2.06 -3.93
N GLY A 86 6.54 -1.16 -3.27
CA GLY A 86 6.51 0.26 -3.66
C GLY A 86 5.42 0.60 -4.66
N VAL A 87 4.51 -0.31 -5.03
CA VAL A 87 3.38 0.01 -5.91
C VAL A 87 2.48 1.10 -5.33
N ASN A 88 2.38 1.11 -4.00
CA ASN A 88 1.67 2.12 -3.22
C ASN A 88 2.54 2.46 -2.02
N VAL A 89 2.56 3.75 -1.69
CA VAL A 89 3.34 4.30 -0.59
C VAL A 89 2.50 5.35 0.14
N ALA A 90 2.66 5.43 1.46
CA ALA A 90 2.09 6.52 2.25
C ALA A 90 3.05 6.92 3.38
N ILE A 91 3.01 8.17 3.82
CA ILE A 91 3.92 8.75 4.82
C ILE A 91 3.14 9.66 5.77
N ASP A 92 3.42 9.56 7.06
CA ASP A 92 2.95 10.51 8.07
C ASP A 92 3.94 10.60 9.25
N GLY A 93 4.41 11.81 9.51
CA GLY A 93 5.43 12.09 10.50
C GLY A 93 6.72 11.30 10.26
N ASN A 94 7.03 10.40 11.20
CA ASN A 94 8.26 9.61 11.19
C ASN A 94 8.09 8.20 10.61
N ASN A 95 6.89 7.83 10.15
CA ASN A 95 6.63 6.49 9.64
C ASN A 95 6.13 6.56 8.19
N CYS A 96 6.48 5.56 7.40
CA CYS A 96 5.87 5.32 6.11
C CYS A 96 5.41 3.87 6.01
N ILE A 97 4.44 3.63 5.13
CA ILE A 97 3.96 2.31 4.78
C ILE A 97 4.17 2.08 3.28
N VAL A 98 4.62 0.87 2.94
CA VAL A 98 4.88 0.44 1.56
C VAL A 98 4.19 -0.89 1.32
N GLY A 99 3.45 -0.99 0.21
CA GLY A 99 2.74 -2.22 -0.18
C GLY A 99 3.56 -3.10 -1.13
N ALA A 100 3.41 -4.41 -0.99
CA ALA A 100 3.96 -5.47 -1.85
C ALA A 100 2.87 -6.54 -2.08
N PHE A 101 1.88 -6.20 -2.90
CA PHE A 101 0.62 -6.93 -2.95
C PHE A 101 0.66 -8.30 -3.64
N TYR A 102 1.74 -8.61 -4.36
CA TYR A 102 1.95 -9.94 -4.94
C TYR A 102 2.94 -10.78 -4.16
N GLU A 103 3.49 -10.25 -3.07
CA GLU A 103 4.37 -11.02 -2.21
C GLU A 103 3.66 -12.23 -1.61
N ASP A 104 4.35 -13.37 -1.66
CA ASP A 104 3.88 -14.62 -1.09
C ASP A 104 4.09 -14.67 0.42
N ASP A 105 3.27 -15.43 1.13
CA ASP A 105 3.50 -15.73 2.54
C ASP A 105 3.14 -17.17 2.90
N THR A 106 3.23 -17.51 4.20
CA THR A 106 2.86 -18.85 4.68
C THR A 106 1.38 -19.18 4.46
N GLY A 107 0.53 -18.18 4.22
CA GLY A 107 -0.90 -18.31 3.99
C GLY A 107 -1.29 -18.49 2.52
N GLY A 108 -0.42 -18.19 1.56
CA GLY A 108 -0.70 -18.38 0.14
C GLY A 108 0.23 -17.67 -0.83
N LEU A 109 0.09 -18.02 -2.12
CA LEU A 109 0.69 -17.27 -3.22
C LEU A 109 -0.06 -15.95 -3.42
N SER A 110 0.65 -14.85 -3.65
CA SER A 110 0.07 -13.53 -3.90
C SER A 110 -0.92 -13.08 -2.83
N SER A 111 -0.66 -13.46 -1.58
CA SER A 111 -1.43 -13.01 -0.43
C SER A 111 -1.21 -11.54 -0.13
N GLY A 112 -0.01 -11.06 -0.43
CA GLY A 112 0.40 -9.68 -0.34
C GLY A 112 0.85 -9.29 1.06
N LYS A 113 1.70 -8.26 1.12
CA LYS A 113 2.24 -7.69 2.36
C LYS A 113 2.20 -6.18 2.36
N ALA A 114 2.28 -5.63 3.56
CA ALA A 114 2.62 -4.22 3.75
C ALA A 114 3.69 -4.07 4.83
N TYR A 115 4.50 -3.03 4.71
CA TYR A 115 5.68 -2.83 5.54
C TYR A 115 5.69 -1.42 6.12
N ILE A 116 6.00 -1.30 7.40
CA ILE A 116 6.14 -0.01 8.08
C ILE A 116 7.64 0.26 8.30
N PHE A 117 8.12 1.42 7.84
CA PHE A 117 9.50 1.85 8.02
C PHE A 117 9.60 3.15 8.81
N ASP A 118 10.71 3.32 9.53
CA ASP A 118 11.11 4.60 10.10
C ASP A 118 11.71 5.47 9.00
N VAL A 119 11.10 6.63 8.78
CA VAL A 119 11.47 7.56 7.71
C VAL A 119 12.82 8.26 7.99
N THR A 120 13.22 8.38 9.25
CA THR A 120 14.47 9.03 9.64
C THR A 120 15.67 8.12 9.44
N THR A 121 15.53 6.83 9.74
CA THR A 121 16.64 5.87 9.67
C THR A 121 16.57 4.93 8.47
N GLY A 122 15.43 4.84 7.78
CA GLY A 122 15.20 3.87 6.70
C GLY A 122 15.04 2.43 7.19
N ASN A 123 14.85 2.22 8.50
CA ASN A 123 14.80 0.87 9.07
C ASN A 123 13.38 0.31 9.00
N LEU A 124 13.27 -0.98 8.70
CA LEU A 124 12.02 -1.72 8.86
C LEU A 124 11.62 -1.74 10.35
N LEU A 125 10.38 -1.36 10.62
CA LEU A 125 9.77 -1.42 11.94
C LEU A 125 8.89 -2.66 12.08
N HIS A 126 7.98 -2.86 11.12
CA HIS A 126 6.99 -3.95 11.17
C HIS A 126 6.70 -4.51 9.77
N THR A 127 6.53 -5.83 9.71
CA THR A 127 5.91 -6.53 8.58
C THR A 127 4.46 -6.82 8.93
N LEU A 128 3.54 -6.45 8.05
CA LEU A 128 2.11 -6.72 8.18
C LEU A 128 1.75 -7.83 7.20
N ASP A 129 1.45 -9.00 7.75
CA ASP A 129 0.92 -10.14 7.00
C ASP A 129 -0.60 -10.03 6.88
N ASN A 130 -1.16 -10.64 5.84
CA ASN A 130 -2.61 -10.73 5.68
C ASN A 130 -3.22 -11.54 6.85
N PRO A 131 -4.07 -10.95 7.71
CA PRO A 131 -4.63 -11.66 8.86
C PRO A 131 -5.57 -12.82 8.52
N ASN A 132 -6.09 -12.89 7.29
CA ASN A 132 -7.11 -13.81 6.76
C ASN A 132 -7.51 -14.95 7.72
N ALA A 133 -8.74 -14.86 8.25
CA ALA A 133 -9.27 -15.84 9.20
C ALA A 133 -9.89 -17.09 8.54
N TYR A 134 -9.99 -17.12 7.21
CA TYR A 134 -10.70 -18.15 6.43
C TYR A 134 -9.77 -19.26 5.90
N GLY A 135 -8.47 -19.21 6.23
CA GLY A 135 -7.54 -20.33 6.12
C GLY A 135 -6.73 -20.41 4.83
N SER A 136 -6.94 -19.48 3.89
CA SER A 136 -6.12 -19.30 2.69
C SER A 136 -6.15 -17.84 2.29
N SER A 137 -4.98 -17.20 2.23
CA SER A 137 -4.83 -15.81 1.77
C SER A 137 -4.46 -15.70 0.29
N VAL A 138 -4.53 -16.81 -0.46
CA VAL A 138 -4.11 -16.88 -1.86
C VAL A 138 -4.85 -15.82 -2.71
N ASN A 139 -4.08 -14.97 -3.41
CA ASN A 139 -4.57 -13.89 -4.29
C ASN A 139 -5.37 -12.77 -3.62
N ASP A 140 -5.40 -12.65 -2.29
CA ASP A 140 -6.12 -11.58 -1.59
C ASP A 140 -5.56 -10.17 -1.88
N ARG A 141 -4.28 -10.11 -2.29
CA ARG A 141 -3.54 -8.88 -2.63
C ARG A 141 -3.57 -7.84 -1.52
N PHE A 142 -3.34 -8.29 -0.29
CA PHE A 142 -3.14 -7.42 0.86
C PHE A 142 -1.96 -6.45 0.60
N GLY A 143 -2.11 -5.18 0.97
CA GLY A 143 -1.09 -4.17 0.67
C GLY A 143 -1.28 -3.47 -0.67
N TRP A 144 -2.37 -3.76 -1.39
CA TRP A 144 -2.74 -2.99 -2.58
C TRP A 144 -3.11 -1.55 -2.20
N GLY A 145 -4.21 -1.37 -1.46
CA GLY A 145 -4.60 -0.06 -0.94
C GLY A 145 -3.94 0.17 0.42
N ILE A 146 -3.21 1.27 0.61
CA ILE A 146 -2.62 1.61 1.92
C ILE A 146 -2.81 3.09 2.25
N ALA A 147 -2.94 3.40 3.54
CA ALA A 147 -2.86 4.76 4.06
C ALA A 147 -2.40 4.77 5.53
N ILE A 148 -1.85 5.90 5.99
CA ILE A 148 -1.34 6.07 7.36
C ILE A 148 -1.76 7.44 7.90
N SER A 149 -2.16 7.49 9.18
CA SER A 149 -2.44 8.73 9.90
C SER A 149 -2.26 8.53 11.41
N GLY A 150 -1.41 9.35 12.02
CA GLY A 150 -0.98 9.25 13.41
C GLY A 150 -0.41 7.87 13.71
N ASN A 151 -1.02 7.18 14.68
CA ASN A 151 -0.59 5.85 15.11
C ASN A 151 -1.37 4.70 14.44
N LYS A 152 -2.14 4.98 13.39
CA LYS A 152 -2.94 3.97 12.68
C LYS A 152 -2.56 3.94 11.20
N CYS A 153 -2.53 2.74 10.63
CA CYS A 153 -2.54 2.56 9.18
C CYS A 153 -3.69 1.66 8.78
N ILE A 154 -4.14 1.79 7.54
CA ILE A 154 -5.15 0.94 6.92
C ILE A 154 -4.53 0.25 5.71
N VAL A 155 -4.83 -1.04 5.54
CA VAL A 155 -4.34 -1.87 4.45
C VAL A 155 -5.52 -2.65 3.85
N GLY A 156 -5.69 -2.59 2.54
CA GLY A 156 -6.74 -3.27 1.81
C GLY A 156 -6.29 -4.61 1.21
N ALA A 157 -7.21 -5.56 1.16
CA ALA A 157 -7.10 -6.89 0.55
C ALA A 157 -8.36 -7.11 -0.31
N HIS A 158 -8.36 -6.55 -1.52
CA HIS A 158 -9.59 -6.34 -2.29
C HIS A 158 -10.15 -7.59 -2.96
N TYR A 159 -9.36 -8.66 -3.05
CA TYR A 159 -9.82 -9.98 -3.50
C TYR A 159 -10.05 -10.94 -2.34
N GLU A 160 -9.95 -10.49 -1.10
CA GLU A 160 -10.21 -11.40 0.03
C GLU A 160 -11.69 -11.80 0.08
N ASP A 161 -11.91 -13.10 0.22
CA ASP A 161 -13.23 -13.68 0.39
C ASP A 161 -13.83 -13.32 1.75
N ASP A 162 -15.17 -13.26 1.81
CA ASP A 162 -15.90 -13.19 3.08
C ASP A 162 -16.98 -14.27 3.17
N ALA A 163 -17.68 -14.32 4.30
CA ALA A 163 -18.75 -15.30 4.50
C ALA A 163 -19.93 -15.13 3.51
N GLY A 164 -20.06 -13.97 2.86
CA GLY A 164 -21.16 -13.62 1.94
C GLY A 164 -20.79 -13.74 0.45
N GLY A 165 -19.52 -13.89 0.09
CA GLY A 165 -19.11 -14.02 -1.31
C GLY A 165 -17.60 -14.08 -1.55
N THR A 166 -17.24 -14.46 -2.77
CA THR A 166 -15.85 -14.50 -3.26
C THR A 166 -15.40 -13.12 -3.72
N ASP A 167 -14.14 -12.75 -3.53
CA ASP A 167 -13.58 -11.46 -3.96
C ASP A 167 -14.41 -10.25 -3.44
N SER A 168 -15.00 -10.40 -2.25
CA SER A 168 -15.77 -9.33 -1.59
C SER A 168 -14.89 -8.16 -1.19
N GLY A 169 -13.66 -8.48 -0.80
CA GLY A 169 -12.64 -7.58 -0.34
C GLY A 169 -12.77 -7.20 1.13
N LYS A 170 -11.62 -6.92 1.75
CA LYS A 170 -11.50 -6.46 3.13
C LYS A 170 -10.55 -5.29 3.27
N ALA A 171 -10.64 -4.59 4.40
CA ALA A 171 -9.60 -3.68 4.84
C ALA A 171 -9.29 -3.88 6.33
N TYR A 172 -8.06 -3.61 6.70
CA TYR A 172 -7.51 -3.89 8.02
C TYR A 172 -6.84 -2.66 8.59
N ILE A 173 -7.04 -2.40 9.87
CA ILE A 173 -6.42 -1.28 10.57
C ILE A 173 -5.41 -1.83 11.56
N PHE A 174 -4.17 -1.33 11.48
CA PHE A 174 -3.08 -1.73 12.37
C PHE A 174 -2.59 -0.54 13.19
N ASP A 175 -2.04 -0.85 14.37
CA ASP A 175 -1.27 0.08 15.18
C ASP A 175 0.14 0.22 14.61
N VAL A 176 0.52 1.44 14.24
CA VAL A 176 1.82 1.71 13.61
C VAL A 176 2.99 1.47 14.57
N SER A 177 2.80 1.68 15.87
CA SER A 177 3.86 1.52 16.85
C SER A 177 4.16 0.06 17.18
N THR A 178 3.15 -0.81 17.17
CA THR A 178 3.30 -2.21 17.56
C THR A 178 3.14 -3.20 16.42
N GLY A 179 2.66 -2.79 15.24
CA GLY A 179 2.33 -3.68 14.12
C GLY A 179 1.10 -4.57 14.37
N ASN A 180 0.33 -4.30 15.44
CA ASN A 180 -0.78 -5.18 15.83
C ASN A 180 -2.06 -4.81 15.07
N LEU A 181 -2.82 -5.81 14.68
CA LEU A 181 -4.17 -5.62 14.14
C LEU A 181 -5.08 -5.00 15.21
N LEU A 182 -5.74 -3.89 14.87
CA LEU A 182 -6.74 -3.21 15.69
C LEU A 182 -8.16 -3.57 15.25
N HIS A 183 -8.45 -3.50 13.94
CA HIS A 183 -9.78 -3.71 13.40
C HIS A 183 -9.74 -4.39 12.04
N THR A 184 -10.70 -5.28 11.81
CA THR A 184 -11.07 -5.78 10.48
C THR A 184 -12.32 -5.04 10.04
N LEU A 185 -12.29 -4.47 8.84
CA LEU A 185 -13.42 -3.83 8.18
C LEU A 185 -13.93 -4.80 7.11
N ASP A 186 -15.04 -5.45 7.42
CA ASP A 186 -15.75 -6.27 6.46
C ASP A 186 -16.60 -5.39 5.54
N TYR A 187 -16.80 -5.86 4.31
CA TYR A 187 -17.68 -5.23 3.35
C TYR A 187 -19.11 -5.16 3.90
N PRO A 188 -19.70 -3.97 4.07
CA PRO A 188 -20.99 -3.81 4.73
C PRO A 188 -22.14 -4.05 3.74
N ASN A 189 -22.28 -5.28 3.23
CA ASN A 189 -23.40 -5.66 2.37
C ASN A 189 -24.35 -6.64 3.08
N ALA A 190 -25.60 -6.21 3.26
CA ALA A 190 -26.65 -6.99 3.90
C ALA A 190 -27.40 -7.94 2.94
N TYR A 191 -27.03 -7.97 1.65
CA TYR A 191 -27.83 -8.60 0.59
C TYR A 191 -27.18 -9.80 -0.12
N ASP A 192 -26.08 -10.35 0.39
CA ASP A 192 -25.45 -11.60 -0.14
C ASP A 192 -25.09 -11.53 -1.65
N THR A 193 -24.79 -10.33 -2.16
CA THR A 193 -24.36 -10.11 -3.55
C THR A 193 -22.95 -9.51 -3.64
N SER A 194 -22.03 -9.92 -2.75
CA SER A 194 -20.71 -9.32 -2.57
C SER A 194 -19.64 -9.76 -3.57
N GLY A 195 -19.98 -10.65 -4.51
CA GLY A 195 -19.02 -11.22 -5.45
C GLY A 195 -18.37 -10.17 -6.36
N GLY A 196 -17.08 -9.92 -6.16
CA GLY A 196 -16.28 -9.05 -7.05
C GLY A 196 -16.52 -7.54 -6.88
N ASP A 197 -17.06 -7.09 -5.74
CA ASP A 197 -17.27 -5.66 -5.47
C ASP A 197 -15.95 -4.92 -5.11
N ASN A 198 -14.89 -5.67 -4.78
CA ASN A 198 -13.52 -5.20 -4.55
C ASN A 198 -13.40 -4.15 -3.42
N PHE A 199 -14.07 -4.38 -2.29
CA PHE A 199 -13.93 -3.54 -1.11
C PHE A 199 -12.49 -3.56 -0.59
N GLY A 200 -11.91 -2.41 -0.26
CA GLY A 200 -10.50 -2.33 0.14
C GLY A 200 -9.55 -2.08 -1.03
N TYR A 201 -10.06 -1.86 -2.24
CA TYR A 201 -9.21 -1.55 -3.39
C TYR A 201 -8.37 -0.28 -3.17
N MET A 202 -8.99 0.79 -2.68
CA MET A 202 -8.25 1.97 -2.23
C MET A 202 -8.81 2.46 -0.90
N VAL A 203 -7.92 2.96 -0.06
CA VAL A 203 -8.24 3.33 1.32
C VAL A 203 -7.66 4.70 1.64
N ALA A 204 -8.29 5.39 2.58
CA ALA A 204 -7.78 6.62 3.17
C ALA A 204 -8.09 6.63 4.66
N ILE A 205 -7.22 7.23 5.48
CA ILE A 205 -7.45 7.39 6.91
C ILE A 205 -7.05 8.81 7.34
N SER A 206 -7.85 9.41 8.21
CA SER A 206 -7.56 10.71 8.82
C SER A 206 -8.17 10.79 10.20
N GLY A 207 -7.32 10.93 11.22
CA GLY A 207 -7.75 10.95 12.61
C GLY A 207 -8.50 9.66 12.99
N ASN A 208 -9.78 9.80 13.35
CA ASN A 208 -10.65 8.69 13.78
C ASN A 208 -11.63 8.23 12.70
N ASN A 209 -11.40 8.57 11.43
CA ASN A 209 -12.23 8.09 10.34
C ASN A 209 -11.37 7.50 9.24
N CYS A 210 -11.89 6.47 8.57
CA CYS A 210 -11.32 5.98 7.33
C CYS A 210 -12.38 5.88 6.23
N ILE A 211 -11.91 5.87 4.99
CA ILE A 211 -12.72 5.66 3.80
C ILE A 211 -12.18 4.41 3.10
N VAL A 212 -13.07 3.53 2.67
CA VAL A 212 -12.74 2.33 1.91
C VAL A 212 -13.57 2.29 0.62
N GLY A 213 -12.89 2.18 -0.51
CA GLY A 213 -13.53 2.06 -1.82
C GLY A 213 -13.89 0.63 -2.19
N ALA A 214 -15.02 0.47 -2.87
CA ALA A 214 -15.50 -0.75 -3.53
C ALA A 214 -15.93 -0.36 -4.95
N TYR A 215 -14.97 -0.23 -5.86
CA TYR A 215 -15.20 0.45 -7.14
C TYR A 215 -15.99 -0.39 -8.16
N HIS A 216 -16.10 -1.70 -7.93
CA HIS A 216 -16.92 -2.60 -8.72
C HIS A 216 -18.33 -2.79 -8.16
N GLU A 217 -18.65 -2.16 -7.04
CA GLU A 217 -19.96 -2.33 -6.44
C GLU A 217 -21.09 -1.77 -7.32
N ASN A 218 -22.20 -2.50 -7.38
CA ASN A 218 -23.42 -2.07 -8.05
C ASN A 218 -24.29 -1.16 -7.15
N ASP A 219 -25.03 -0.23 -7.75
CA ASP A 219 -26.05 0.55 -7.06
C ASP A 219 -27.39 0.59 -7.80
N ALA A 220 -28.35 1.36 -7.27
CA ALA A 220 -29.69 1.47 -7.87
C ALA A 220 -29.69 2.13 -9.26
N TYR A 221 -28.57 2.71 -9.69
CA TYR A 221 -28.41 3.49 -10.91
C TYR A 221 -27.48 2.82 -11.93
N GLY A 222 -26.74 1.76 -11.58
CA GLY A 222 -25.94 1.00 -12.54
C GLY A 222 -25.12 -0.16 -11.96
N THR A 223 -24.61 -0.98 -12.86
CA THR A 223 -23.62 -2.02 -12.54
C THR A 223 -22.21 -1.45 -12.51
N ASN A 224 -21.35 -1.86 -11.57
CA ASN A 224 -20.00 -1.32 -11.36
C ASN A 224 -19.99 0.22 -11.24
N SER A 225 -21.00 0.79 -10.58
CA SER A 225 -21.09 2.23 -10.33
C SER A 225 -20.08 2.68 -9.25
N GLY A 226 -19.66 1.73 -8.41
CA GLY A 226 -18.74 1.91 -7.30
C GLY A 226 -19.40 2.53 -6.07
N LYS A 227 -18.84 2.24 -4.90
CA LYS A 227 -19.17 2.93 -3.65
C LYS A 227 -17.90 3.24 -2.84
N ALA A 228 -18.05 4.16 -1.89
CA ALA A 228 -17.07 4.46 -0.88
C ALA A 228 -17.75 4.48 0.50
N TYR A 229 -17.16 3.78 1.45
CA TYR A 229 -17.68 3.58 2.79
C TYR A 229 -16.85 4.37 3.79
N ILE A 230 -17.53 5.04 4.73
CA ILE A 230 -16.87 5.78 5.80
C ILE A 230 -17.07 5.03 7.11
N PHE A 231 -15.98 4.75 7.82
CA PHE A 231 -16.00 4.10 9.12
C PHE A 231 -15.38 5.02 10.18
N ALA A 232 -15.90 4.95 11.41
CA ALA A 232 -15.25 5.52 12.58
C ALA A 232 -14.32 4.46 13.20
N VAL A 233 -13.09 4.87 13.53
CA VAL A 233 -11.97 3.98 13.88
C VAL A 233 -11.17 4.47 15.07
#